data_AF-T0T2Y3-F1
#
_entry.id   AF-T0T2Y3-F1
#
_cell.length_a   1.000
_cell.length_b   1.000
_cell.length_c   1.000
_cell.angle_alpha   90.00
_cell.angle_beta   90.00
_cell.angle_gamma   90.00
#
_symmetry.space_group_name_H-M   'P 1'
#
loop_
_entity.id
_entity.type
_entity.pdbx_description
1 polymer ?
#
loop_
_entity_poly.entity_id
_entity_poly.type
_entity_poly.pdbx_seq_one_letter_code
_entity_poly.pdbx_strand_id
1 'polypeptide(L)'
;MVIEISINETHKDTTIYYAGVEQRDGRLVNSGGRVLGVTALARDLATARELTYQQLACVNFKNSHFRKDIALEKDNHTRFAIFASGNGSNAQNIIEYLRGSRSLEVSIVITDNPDAYVIQRCLHLGVDYKVIPFSKEKGKAIHESEIIEVLKTYHVKWILLAGYMRILSSQFLSLFHDGSLSEARVVNIHPSLLPQYPGLNSYERAF
;
A
#
# COMPACT_ATOMS: atom_id res chain seq x y z
N MET A 1 -21.90 -22.33 -33.38
CA MET A 1 -21.43 -21.11 -34.07
C MET A 1 -19.92 -21.14 -34.06
N VAL A 2 -19.29 -21.18 -35.23
CA VAL A 2 -17.83 -21.13 -35.38
C VAL A 2 -17.42 -19.65 -35.43
N ILE A 3 -16.48 -19.26 -34.58
CA ILE A 3 -15.96 -17.89 -34.47
C ILE A 3 -14.51 -17.92 -34.93
N GLU A 4 -14.19 -17.10 -35.92
CA GLU A 4 -12.83 -16.90 -36.42
C GLU A 4 -12.03 -16.02 -35.44
N ILE A 5 -10.78 -16.39 -35.20
CA ILE A 5 -9.86 -15.72 -34.28
C ILE A 5 -8.68 -15.17 -35.08
N SER A 6 -8.41 -13.87 -34.95
CA SER A 6 -7.26 -13.20 -35.57
C SER A 6 -6.23 -12.80 -34.51
N ILE A 7 -4.94 -12.99 -34.82
CA ILE A 7 -3.79 -12.62 -33.98
C ILE A 7 -2.80 -11.88 -34.88
N ASN A 8 -2.56 -10.61 -34.57
CA ASN A 8 -1.81 -9.73 -35.47
C ASN A 8 -0.29 -9.85 -35.29
N GLU A 9 0.23 -9.59 -34.09
CA GLU A 9 1.66 -9.66 -33.75
C GLU A 9 1.84 -10.13 -32.30
N THR A 10 2.87 -10.94 -32.05
CA THR A 10 3.18 -11.45 -30.70
C THR A 10 4.53 -10.94 -30.23
N HIS A 11 4.59 -10.48 -28.98
CA HIS A 11 5.86 -10.07 -28.37
C HIS A 11 6.69 -11.29 -27.97
N LYS A 12 8.02 -11.21 -28.12
CA LYS A 12 8.96 -12.32 -27.89
C LYS A 12 8.89 -12.95 -26.50
N ASP A 13 8.50 -12.17 -25.49
CA ASP A 13 8.41 -12.57 -24.08
C ASP A 13 6.99 -12.99 -23.67
N THR A 14 6.15 -13.33 -24.65
CA THR A 14 4.75 -13.69 -24.42
C THR A 14 4.41 -14.99 -25.12
N THR A 15 3.71 -15.86 -24.40
CA THR A 15 3.17 -17.10 -24.96
C THR A 15 1.65 -17.02 -24.96
N ILE A 16 1.05 -17.28 -26.12
CA ILE A 16 -0.40 -17.42 -26.29
C ILE A 16 -0.73 -18.91 -26.25
N TYR A 17 -1.57 -19.31 -25.31
CA TYR A 17 -2.05 -20.68 -25.16
C TYR A 17 -3.45 -20.82 -25.74
N TYR A 18 -3.61 -21.86 -26.56
CA TYR A 18 -4.86 -22.18 -27.26
C TYR A 18 -5.58 -23.31 -26.53
N ALA A 19 -6.58 -23.00 -25.69
CA ALA A 19 -7.42 -23.99 -25.02
C ALA A 19 -8.80 -24.06 -25.68
N GLY A 20 -9.02 -25.12 -26.46
CA GLY A 20 -10.24 -25.29 -27.26
C GLY A 20 -10.31 -24.33 -28.45
N VAL A 21 -9.19 -24.20 -29.16
CA VAL A 21 -9.07 -23.60 -30.50
C VAL A 21 -8.53 -24.70 -31.42
N GLU A 22 -9.01 -24.77 -32.65
CA GLU A 22 -8.50 -25.66 -33.70
C GLU A 22 -8.24 -24.87 -34.98
N GLN A 23 -7.49 -25.48 -35.90
CA GLN A 23 -7.24 -24.89 -37.21
C GLN A 23 -8.19 -25.51 -38.24
N ARG A 24 -9.00 -24.68 -38.91
CA ARG A 24 -9.84 -25.09 -40.06
C ARG A 24 -9.52 -24.20 -41.25
N ASP A 25 -9.19 -24.81 -42.38
CA ASP A 25 -8.89 -24.12 -43.64
C ASP A 25 -7.83 -23.01 -43.49
N GLY A 26 -6.79 -23.27 -42.70
CA GLY A 26 -5.71 -22.32 -42.42
C GLY A 26 -6.05 -21.21 -41.42
N ARG A 27 -7.29 -21.15 -40.92
CA ARG A 27 -7.78 -20.17 -39.94
C ARG A 27 -7.90 -20.78 -38.55
N LEU A 28 -7.68 -19.96 -37.52
CA LEU A 28 -7.95 -20.36 -36.14
C LEU A 28 -9.43 -20.16 -35.83
N VAL A 29 -10.06 -21.21 -35.32
CA VAL A 29 -11.47 -21.20 -34.93
C VAL A 29 -11.66 -21.82 -33.55
N ASN A 30 -12.71 -21.44 -32.84
CA ASN A 30 -13.04 -22.06 -31.55
C ASN A 30 -13.48 -23.54 -31.71
N SER A 31 -12.98 -24.42 -30.84
CA SER A 31 -13.26 -25.87 -30.80
C SER A 31 -13.96 -26.28 -29.50
N GLY A 32 -14.99 -25.53 -29.09
CA GLY A 32 -15.79 -25.81 -27.89
C GLY A 32 -15.22 -25.30 -26.56
N GLY A 33 -13.97 -24.80 -26.55
CA GLY A 33 -13.41 -24.06 -25.42
C GLY A 33 -13.82 -22.59 -25.40
N ARG A 34 -13.86 -21.99 -24.20
CA ARG A 34 -14.14 -20.56 -23.97
C ARG A 34 -12.94 -19.80 -23.39
N VAL A 35 -11.74 -20.38 -23.47
CA VAL A 35 -10.57 -19.86 -22.73
C VAL A 35 -9.41 -19.65 -23.70
N LEU A 36 -9.01 -18.39 -23.85
CA LEU A 36 -7.73 -18.01 -24.42
C LEU A 36 -6.85 -17.49 -23.29
N GLY A 37 -5.63 -18.04 -23.16
CA GLY A 37 -4.67 -17.64 -22.13
C GLY A 37 -3.49 -16.89 -22.74
N VAL A 38 -3.13 -15.75 -22.16
CA VAL A 38 -1.89 -15.03 -22.47
C VAL A 38 -1.04 -15.01 -21.22
N THR A 39 0.23 -15.37 -21.33
CA THR A 39 1.19 -15.34 -20.22
C THR A 39 2.43 -14.59 -20.65
N ALA A 40 2.86 -13.62 -19.84
CA ALA A 40 4.12 -12.91 -20.03
C ALA A 40 5.02 -13.10 -18.80
N LEU A 41 6.34 -13.16 -19.05
CA LEU A 41 7.35 -13.23 -18.00
C LEU A 41 8.07 -11.89 -17.90
N ALA A 42 8.21 -11.37 -16.69
CA ALA A 42 8.97 -10.15 -16.43
C ALA A 42 9.64 -10.21 -15.05
N ARG A 43 10.47 -9.21 -14.73
CA ARG A 43 11.16 -9.11 -13.43
C ARG A 43 10.22 -8.79 -12.26
N ASP A 44 9.03 -8.26 -12.55
CA ASP A 44 8.00 -7.91 -11.58
C ASP A 44 6.59 -8.15 -12.15
N LEU A 45 5.61 -8.27 -11.26
CA LEU A 45 4.23 -8.60 -11.61
C LEU A 45 3.54 -7.48 -12.42
N ALA A 46 3.87 -6.22 -12.16
CA ALA A 46 3.25 -5.08 -12.84
C ALA A 46 3.63 -5.07 -14.33
N THR A 47 4.92 -5.27 -14.63
CA THR A 47 5.44 -5.39 -16.00
C THR A 47 4.89 -6.64 -16.70
N ALA A 48 4.85 -7.79 -16.03
CA ALA A 48 4.29 -9.03 -16.61
C ALA A 48 2.80 -8.85 -16.97
N ARG A 49 2.05 -8.13 -16.13
CA ARG A 49 0.65 -7.79 -16.39
C ARG A 49 0.47 -6.84 -17.57
N GLU A 50 1.28 -5.79 -17.68
CA GLU A 50 1.22 -4.86 -18.80
C GLU A 50 1.47 -5.56 -20.14
N LEU A 51 2.53 -6.37 -20.21
CA LEU A 51 2.83 -7.18 -21.40
C LEU A 51 1.68 -8.12 -21.75
N THR A 52 1.08 -8.77 -20.75
CA THR A 52 -0.09 -9.64 -20.96
C THR A 52 -1.28 -8.87 -21.55
N TYR A 53 -1.58 -7.66 -21.06
CA TYR A 53 -2.68 -6.84 -21.61
C TYR A 53 -2.40 -6.30 -23.00
N GLN A 54 -1.17 -5.85 -23.28
CA GLN A 54 -0.77 -5.44 -24.63
C GLN A 54 -0.97 -6.58 -25.63
N GLN A 55 -0.62 -7.80 -25.23
CA GLN A 55 -0.76 -8.98 -26.10
C GLN A 55 -2.20 -9.49 -26.23
N LEU A 56 -3.01 -9.37 -25.19
CA LEU A 56 -4.45 -9.61 -25.30
C LEU A 56 -5.13 -8.67 -26.30
N ALA A 57 -4.66 -7.42 -26.43
CA ALA A 57 -5.21 -6.46 -27.38
C ALA A 57 -4.98 -6.85 -28.86
N CYS A 58 -4.02 -7.73 -29.12
CA CYS A 58 -3.74 -8.25 -30.46
C CYS A 58 -4.69 -9.39 -30.89
N VAL A 59 -5.50 -9.92 -29.97
CA VAL A 59 -6.47 -11.00 -30.21
C VAL A 59 -7.83 -10.39 -30.54
N ASN A 60 -8.41 -10.73 -31.69
CA ASN A 60 -9.71 -10.21 -32.10
C ASN A 60 -10.68 -11.31 -32.56
N PHE A 61 -11.94 -11.20 -32.15
CA PHE A 61 -13.07 -12.00 -32.66
C PHE A 61 -14.40 -11.25 -32.50
N LYS A 62 -15.40 -11.60 -33.31
CA LYS A 62 -16.72 -10.93 -33.36
C LYS A 62 -17.42 -11.00 -31.99
N ASN A 63 -17.88 -9.84 -31.48
CA ASN A 63 -18.52 -9.67 -30.17
C ASN A 63 -17.62 -10.02 -28.96
N SER A 64 -16.29 -9.90 -29.10
CA SER A 64 -15.36 -10.09 -27.99
C SER A 64 -15.59 -9.07 -26.86
N HIS A 65 -15.51 -9.54 -25.61
CA HIS A 65 -15.50 -8.72 -24.41
C HIS A 65 -14.31 -9.11 -23.54
N PHE A 66 -13.41 -8.16 -23.26
CA PHE A 66 -12.20 -8.39 -22.48
C PHE A 66 -12.41 -7.97 -21.03
N ARG A 67 -12.18 -8.90 -20.09
CA ARG A 67 -12.07 -8.57 -18.66
C ARG A 67 -10.68 -8.01 -18.38
N LYS A 68 -10.60 -6.72 -18.04
CA LYS A 68 -9.36 -6.01 -17.69
C LYS A 68 -9.06 -5.98 -16.19
N ASP A 69 -9.83 -6.72 -15.40
CA ASP A 69 -9.76 -6.75 -13.94
C ASP A 69 -9.08 -8.01 -13.37
N ILE A 70 -8.80 -9.01 -14.21
CA ILE A 70 -8.13 -10.25 -13.81
C ILE A 70 -6.67 -9.95 -13.45
N ALA A 71 -6.23 -10.36 -12.26
CA ALA A 71 -4.90 -10.06 -11.71
C ALA A 71 -4.59 -8.56 -11.55
N LEU A 72 -5.62 -7.72 -11.48
CA LEU A 72 -5.50 -6.51 -10.67
C LEU A 72 -5.39 -7.00 -9.22
N GLU A 73 -4.18 -7.24 -8.73
CA GLU A 73 -3.95 -7.10 -7.31
C GLU A 73 -4.51 -5.72 -6.96
N LYS A 74 -5.59 -5.68 -6.17
CA LYS A 74 -5.74 -4.55 -5.26
C LYS A 74 -4.38 -4.44 -4.61
N ASP A 75 -3.79 -3.26 -4.63
CA ASP A 75 -2.60 -2.96 -3.85
C ASP A 75 -2.95 -3.16 -2.37
N ASN A 76 -2.92 -4.43 -1.96
CA ASN A 76 -3.19 -4.93 -0.63
C ASN A 76 -1.98 -4.64 0.26
N HIS A 77 -0.93 -4.03 -0.29
CA HIS A 77 0.20 -3.56 0.47
C HIS A 77 -0.21 -2.31 1.24
N THR A 78 -0.35 -2.48 2.55
CA THR A 78 -0.73 -1.41 3.46
C THR A 78 0.53 -0.85 4.10
N ARG A 79 0.82 0.41 3.78
CA ARG A 79 1.97 1.14 4.29
C ARG A 79 1.56 1.97 5.51
N PHE A 80 2.21 1.72 6.63
CA PHE A 80 2.02 2.44 7.88
C PHE A 80 3.10 3.51 8.05
N ALA A 81 2.71 4.68 8.56
CA ALA A 81 3.63 5.59 9.23
C ALA A 81 3.49 5.45 10.74
N ILE A 82 4.60 5.43 11.47
CA ILE A 82 4.59 5.50 12.94
C ILE A 82 5.00 6.89 13.39
N PHE A 83 4.23 7.52 14.26
CA PHE A 83 4.59 8.80 14.87
C PHE A 83 5.04 8.57 16.31
N ALA A 84 6.21 9.10 16.66
CA ALA A 84 6.79 8.95 18.00
C ALA A 84 7.66 10.16 18.38
N SER A 85 7.60 10.61 19.64
CA SER A 85 8.36 11.80 20.12
C SER A 85 9.52 11.48 21.07
N GLY A 86 9.71 10.21 21.44
CA GLY A 86 10.61 9.82 22.52
C GLY A 86 11.28 8.45 22.33
N ASN A 87 11.14 7.57 23.32
CA ASN A 87 11.90 6.31 23.37
C ASN A 87 11.64 5.37 22.17
N GLY A 88 10.39 5.29 21.70
CA GLY A 88 10.05 4.50 20.51
C GLY A 88 10.00 2.99 20.71
N SER A 89 9.85 2.47 21.93
CA SER A 89 9.70 1.03 22.18
C SER A 89 8.52 0.41 21.42
N ASN A 90 7.36 1.07 21.43
CA ASN A 90 6.20 0.63 20.64
C ASN A 90 6.49 0.65 19.14
N ALA A 91 7.21 1.68 18.64
CA ALA A 91 7.58 1.75 17.24
C ALA A 91 8.44 0.55 16.83
N GLN A 92 9.45 0.21 17.63
CA GLN A 92 10.28 -0.97 17.39
C GLN A 92 9.46 -2.26 17.41
N ASN A 93 8.62 -2.47 18.42
CA ASN A 93 7.84 -3.69 18.53
C ASN A 93 6.92 -3.88 17.30
N ILE A 94 6.30 -2.79 16.81
CA ILE A 94 5.46 -2.83 15.61
C ILE A 94 6.30 -3.15 14.36
N ILE A 95 7.44 -2.48 14.17
CA ILE A 95 8.35 -2.73 13.04
C ILE A 95 8.81 -4.18 13.02
N GLU A 96 9.25 -4.71 14.17
CA GLU A 96 9.71 -6.09 14.30
C GLU A 96 8.59 -7.09 14.06
N TYR A 97 7.39 -6.84 14.58
CA TYR A 97 6.23 -7.71 14.38
C TYR A 97 5.81 -7.80 12.91
N LEU A 98 5.87 -6.68 12.19
CA LEU A 98 5.50 -6.63 10.77
C LEU A 98 6.63 -7.13 9.84
N ARG A 99 7.81 -7.46 10.38
CA ARG A 99 8.94 -7.97 9.59
C ARG A 99 8.55 -9.29 8.93
N GLY A 100 8.69 -9.36 7.61
CA GLY A 100 8.35 -10.54 6.81
C GLY A 100 6.88 -10.65 6.41
N SER A 101 6.03 -9.69 6.79
CA SER A 101 4.69 -9.58 6.21
C SER A 101 4.78 -9.27 4.72
N ARG A 102 3.95 -9.93 3.92
CA ARG A 102 3.89 -9.74 2.46
C ARG A 102 3.03 -8.54 2.05
N SER A 103 2.14 -8.09 2.93
CA SER A 103 1.11 -7.11 2.62
C SER A 103 1.08 -5.94 3.60
N LEU A 104 1.87 -5.94 4.67
CA LEU A 104 1.90 -4.88 5.66
C LEU A 104 3.34 -4.46 5.90
N GLU A 105 3.61 -3.16 5.94
CA GLU A 105 4.93 -2.66 6.30
C GLU A 105 4.86 -1.31 7.01
N VAL A 106 5.88 -1.01 7.83
CA VAL A 106 6.13 0.34 8.30
C VAL A 106 7.05 1.00 7.27
N SER A 107 6.51 1.92 6.47
CA SER A 107 7.28 2.58 5.41
C SER A 107 8.10 3.75 5.95
N ILE A 108 7.65 4.40 7.03
CA ILE A 108 8.40 5.50 7.64
C ILE A 108 8.03 5.72 9.12
N VAL A 109 9.01 6.18 9.90
CA VAL A 109 8.79 6.74 11.24
C VAL A 109 8.95 8.27 11.20
N ILE A 110 7.99 9.01 11.75
CA ILE A 110 8.05 10.47 11.88
C ILE A 110 8.23 10.84 13.34
N THR A 111 9.14 11.76 13.61
CA THR A 111 9.35 12.34 14.94
C THR A 111 9.41 13.86 14.90
N ASP A 112 8.83 14.51 15.90
CA ASP A 112 8.92 15.96 16.13
C ASP A 112 10.13 16.36 16.98
N ASN A 113 10.90 15.37 17.46
CA ASN A 113 12.02 15.59 18.37
C ASN A 113 13.32 15.08 17.73
N PRO A 114 14.29 15.96 17.41
CA PRO A 114 15.56 15.58 16.81
C PRO A 114 16.42 14.68 17.69
N ASP A 115 16.19 14.69 19.00
CA ASP A 115 16.94 13.91 19.99
C ASP A 115 16.20 12.62 20.41
N ALA A 116 15.10 12.26 19.73
CA ALA A 116 14.31 11.09 20.10
C ALA A 116 15.08 9.78 19.86
N TYR A 117 15.12 8.92 20.87
CA TYR A 117 15.79 7.61 20.77
C TYR A 117 15.17 6.68 19.72
N VAL A 118 13.92 6.92 19.31
CA VAL A 118 13.30 6.21 18.17
C VAL A 118 14.13 6.29 16.90
N ILE A 119 14.89 7.38 16.68
CA ILE A 119 15.80 7.54 15.54
C ILE A 119 16.84 6.42 15.52
N GLN A 120 17.46 6.13 16.67
CA GLN A 120 18.44 5.05 16.80
C GLN A 120 17.80 3.68 16.52
N ARG A 121 16.56 3.48 16.95
CA ARG A 121 15.82 2.24 16.65
C ARG A 121 15.56 2.09 15.14
N CYS A 122 15.18 3.16 14.46
CA CYS A 122 14.97 3.15 13.01
C CYS A 122 16.25 2.78 12.25
N LEU A 123 17.37 3.41 12.63
CA LEU A 123 18.69 3.10 12.08
C LEU A 123 19.07 1.63 12.28
N HIS A 124 18.91 1.09 13.49
CA HIS A 124 19.21 -0.32 13.77
C HIS A 124 18.30 -1.30 13.03
N LEU A 125 17.03 -0.94 12.81
CA LEU A 125 16.04 -1.81 12.17
C LEU A 125 16.03 -1.67 10.64
N GLY A 126 16.76 -0.70 10.08
CA GLY A 126 16.79 -0.42 8.64
C GLY A 126 15.47 0.16 8.12
N VAL A 127 14.78 0.97 8.92
CA VAL A 127 13.53 1.65 8.53
C VAL A 127 13.78 3.14 8.36
N ASP A 128 13.21 3.72 7.31
CA ASP A 128 13.32 5.15 7.05
C ASP A 128 12.66 5.97 8.15
N TYR A 129 13.26 7.13 8.46
CA TYR A 129 12.70 8.07 9.41
C TYR A 129 12.82 9.50 8.92
N LYS A 130 11.92 10.36 9.41
CA LYS A 130 12.00 11.81 9.21
C LYS A 130 11.84 12.54 10.53
N VAL A 131 12.79 13.42 10.81
CA VAL A 131 12.67 14.43 11.86
C VAL A 131 12.03 15.67 11.26
N ILE A 132 10.89 16.07 11.80
CA ILE A 132 10.17 17.30 11.43
C ILE A 132 9.94 18.07 12.72
N PRO A 133 10.88 18.92 13.17
CA PRO A 133 10.75 19.59 14.46
C PRO A 133 9.52 20.49 14.52
N PHE A 134 8.79 20.45 15.63
CA PHE A 134 7.72 21.41 15.87
C PHE A 134 8.31 22.74 16.36
N SER A 135 7.95 23.83 15.68
CA SER A 135 8.24 25.21 16.13
C SER A 135 6.94 25.99 16.31
N LYS A 136 6.80 26.66 17.46
CA LYS A 136 5.67 27.56 17.72
C LYS A 136 5.58 28.70 16.71
N GLU A 137 6.73 29.17 16.22
CA GLU A 137 6.81 30.27 15.25
C GLU A 137 6.31 29.85 13.86
N LYS A 138 6.68 28.65 13.40
CA LYS A 138 6.14 28.07 12.16
C LYS A 138 4.64 27.76 12.30
N GLY A 139 4.22 27.39 13.49
CA GLY A 139 2.84 27.02 13.78
C GLY A 139 2.46 25.63 13.28
N LYS A 140 1.32 25.15 13.78
CA LYS A 140 0.85 23.78 13.59
C LYS A 140 0.53 23.44 12.13
N ALA A 141 -0.09 24.36 11.39
CA ALA A 141 -0.52 24.12 10.02
C ALA A 141 0.67 23.85 9.08
N ILE A 142 1.77 24.61 9.23
CA ILE A 142 2.98 24.42 8.42
C ILE A 142 3.65 23.08 8.77
N HIS A 143 3.79 22.78 10.05
CA HIS A 143 4.35 21.52 10.52
C HIS A 143 3.56 20.30 10.00
N GLU A 144 2.23 20.34 10.09
CA GLU A 144 1.37 19.27 9.55
C GLU A 144 1.46 19.15 8.02
N SER A 145 1.63 20.28 7.31
CA SER A 145 1.82 20.27 5.85
C SER A 145 3.15 19.61 5.47
N GLU A 146 4.24 19.88 6.18
CA GLU A 146 5.53 19.20 6.00
C GLU A 146 5.41 17.68 6.23
N ILE A 147 4.66 17.25 7.26
CA ILE A 147 4.35 15.84 7.52
C ILE A 147 3.58 15.23 6.34
N ILE A 148 2.52 15.88 5.87
CA ILE A 148 1.66 15.38 4.80
C ILE A 148 2.45 15.10 3.52
N GLU A 149 3.38 15.98 3.13
CA GLU A 149 4.20 15.76 1.94
C GLU A 149 5.07 14.50 2.07
N VAL A 150 5.64 14.26 3.25
CA VAL A 150 6.38 13.02 3.52
C VAL A 150 5.45 11.80 3.44
N LEU A 151 4.26 11.86 4.04
CA LEU A 151 3.31 10.74 3.99
C LEU A 151 2.88 10.40 2.55
N LYS A 152 2.73 11.42 1.69
CA LYS A 152 2.44 11.23 0.26
C LYS A 152 3.59 10.54 -0.45
N THR A 153 4.83 10.99 -0.24
CA THR A 153 6.03 10.38 -0.85
C THR A 153 6.16 8.91 -0.49
N TYR A 154 5.83 8.54 0.75
CA TYR A 154 5.90 7.15 1.24
C TYR A 154 4.61 6.35 1.03
N HIS A 155 3.64 6.91 0.29
CA HIS A 155 2.35 6.28 -0.01
C HIS A 155 1.63 5.70 1.22
N VAL A 156 1.68 6.44 2.33
CA VAL A 156 1.16 5.98 3.62
C VAL A 156 -0.37 5.89 3.57
N LYS A 157 -0.90 4.75 4.02
CA LYS A 157 -2.35 4.50 4.10
C LYS A 157 -2.90 4.63 5.51
N TRP A 158 -2.08 4.33 6.53
CA TRP A 158 -2.45 4.31 7.94
C TRP A 158 -1.38 4.98 8.80
N ILE A 159 -1.82 5.67 9.85
CA ILE A 159 -0.93 6.31 10.83
C ILE A 159 -1.09 5.61 12.19
N LEU A 160 0.03 5.26 12.80
CA LEU A 160 0.10 4.66 14.13
C LEU A 160 0.77 5.65 15.08
N LEU A 161 0.02 6.18 16.04
CA LEU A 161 0.54 7.05 17.08
C LEU A 161 1.08 6.18 18.23
N ALA A 162 2.42 6.13 18.33
CA ALA A 162 3.16 5.27 19.23
C ALA A 162 4.03 6.11 20.17
N GLY A 163 3.37 6.86 21.06
CA GLY A 163 4.04 7.83 21.94
C GLY A 163 4.34 9.16 21.24
N TYR A 164 3.45 9.60 20.35
CA TYR A 164 3.49 10.92 19.74
C TYR A 164 2.87 11.96 20.69
N MET A 165 3.60 13.04 20.97
CA MET A 165 3.26 14.02 22.00
C MET A 165 2.63 15.31 21.45
N ARG A 166 2.18 15.28 20.18
CA ARG A 166 1.47 16.41 19.54
C ARG A 166 0.05 16.01 19.19
N ILE A 167 -0.86 16.96 19.37
CA ILE A 167 -2.26 16.81 19.00
C ILE A 167 -2.38 17.10 17.51
N LEU A 168 -2.90 16.16 16.73
CA LEU A 168 -3.23 16.35 15.32
C LEU A 168 -4.47 17.24 15.13
N SER A 169 -4.51 18.06 14.09
CA SER A 169 -5.69 18.87 13.77
C SER A 169 -6.81 18.04 13.17
N SER A 170 -8.04 18.54 13.23
CA SER A 170 -9.17 17.94 12.52
C SER A 170 -8.96 17.97 11.00
N GLN A 171 -8.31 19.01 10.48
CA GLN A 171 -7.94 19.12 9.06
C GLN A 171 -6.94 18.03 8.65
N PHE A 172 -5.97 17.70 9.51
CA PHE A 172 -5.05 16.60 9.26
C PHE A 172 -5.77 15.24 9.25
N LEU A 173 -6.63 15.01 10.26
CA LEU A 173 -7.38 13.75 10.38
C LEU A 173 -8.34 13.52 9.21
N SER A 174 -8.97 14.57 8.68
CA SER A 174 -9.90 14.45 7.56
C SER A 174 -9.26 13.93 6.27
N LEU A 175 -7.95 14.18 6.07
CA LEU A 175 -7.19 13.65 4.93
C LEU A 175 -7.05 12.11 4.99
N PHE A 176 -7.16 11.53 6.18
CA PHE A 176 -7.08 10.10 6.41
C PHE A 176 -8.43 9.46 6.70
N HIS A 177 -9.54 10.20 6.50
CA HIS A 177 -10.89 9.66 6.70
C HIS A 177 -11.15 8.45 5.78
N ASP A 178 -11.80 7.44 6.34
CA ASP A 178 -12.27 6.27 5.61
C ASP A 178 -13.79 6.17 5.70
N GLY A 179 -14.46 6.32 4.56
CA GLY A 179 -15.92 6.24 4.49
C GLY A 179 -16.49 4.88 4.92
N SER A 180 -15.68 3.81 4.83
CA SER A 180 -16.12 2.47 5.25
C SER A 180 -16.00 2.24 6.77
N LEU A 181 -15.11 2.98 7.44
CA LEU A 181 -14.93 2.92 8.90
C LEU A 181 -15.72 4.02 9.63
N SER A 182 -16.19 5.04 8.90
CA SER A 182 -16.70 6.30 9.45
C SER A 182 -15.70 7.01 10.39
N GLU A 183 -14.40 6.70 10.24
CA GLU A 183 -13.32 7.15 11.11
C GLU A 183 -12.06 7.40 10.28
N ALA A 184 -11.09 8.13 10.85
CA ALA A 184 -9.77 8.28 10.24
C ALA A 184 -8.93 7.00 10.40
N ARG A 185 -8.11 6.69 9.39
CA ARG A 185 -7.09 5.61 9.43
C ARG A 185 -5.90 6.00 10.31
N VAL A 186 -6.18 6.39 11.54
CA VAL A 186 -5.23 6.85 12.56
C VAL A 186 -5.54 6.10 13.84
N VAL A 187 -4.57 5.33 14.33
CA VAL A 187 -4.72 4.53 15.55
C VAL A 187 -3.74 5.03 16.59
N ASN A 188 -4.21 5.22 17.82
CA ASN A 188 -3.36 5.57 18.96
C ASN A 188 -3.30 4.43 19.96
N ILE A 189 -2.13 4.20 20.55
CA ILE A 189 -1.95 3.26 21.66
C ILE A 189 -1.86 4.07 22.96
N HIS A 190 -2.74 3.80 23.92
CA HIS A 190 -2.72 4.42 25.24
C HIS A 190 -2.33 3.39 26.31
N PRO A 191 -1.40 3.69 27.24
CA PRO A 191 -1.02 2.77 28.31
C PRO A 191 -2.01 2.81 29.49
N SER A 192 -3.30 2.67 29.19
CA SER A 192 -4.36 2.45 30.20
C SER A 192 -5.62 1.87 29.56
N LEU A 193 -6.49 1.29 30.39
CA LEU A 193 -7.83 0.86 29.99
C LEU A 193 -8.77 2.07 29.95
N LEU A 194 -8.85 2.74 28.81
CA LEU A 194 -9.79 3.85 28.63
C LEU A 194 -11.24 3.42 28.95
N PRO A 195 -12.07 4.29 29.56
CA PRO A 195 -11.80 5.70 29.88
C PRO A 195 -10.99 5.93 31.16
N GLN A 196 -10.50 4.87 31.83
CA GLN A 196 -9.72 5.01 33.06
C GLN A 196 -8.32 5.57 32.76
N TYR A 197 -7.94 6.62 33.48
CA TYR A 197 -6.63 7.27 33.45
C TYR A 197 -6.20 7.87 32.09
N PRO A 198 -6.97 8.81 31.51
CA PRO A 198 -6.61 9.43 30.23
C PRO A 198 -5.45 10.42 30.40
N GLY A 199 -4.55 10.51 29.42
CA GLY A 199 -3.47 11.51 29.39
C GLY A 199 -2.15 11.05 30.03
N LEU A 200 -1.26 12.00 30.30
CA LEU A 200 0.10 11.74 30.79
C LEU A 200 0.11 11.00 32.14
N ASN A 201 1.21 10.31 32.45
CA ASN A 201 1.41 9.54 33.69
C ASN A 201 0.32 8.49 33.95
N SER A 202 -0.17 7.81 32.91
CA SER A 202 -1.20 6.77 33.09
C SER A 202 -0.69 5.58 33.92
N TYR A 203 0.59 5.22 33.79
CA TYR A 203 1.24 4.20 34.62
C TYR A 203 1.20 4.56 36.11
N GLU A 204 1.60 5.78 36.48
CA GLU A 204 1.58 6.24 37.87
C GLU A 204 0.17 6.37 38.46
N ARG A 205 -0.85 6.55 37.60
CA ARG A 205 -2.24 6.67 38.05
C ARG A 205 -2.96 5.32 38.14
N ALA A 206 -2.45 4.29 37.46
CA ALA A 206 -3.03 2.95 37.44
C ALA A 206 -2.45 2.00 38.50
N PHE A 207 -1.26 2.32 39.05
CA PHE A 207 -0.62 1.63 40.16
C PHE A 207 -0.76 2.44 41.47
#